data_AF-A0A2V8MR47-F1
#
_entry.id   AF-A0A2V8MR47-F1
#
_cell.length_a   1.000
_cell.length_b   1.000
_cell.length_c   1.000
_cell.angle_alpha   90.00
_cell.angle_beta   90.00
_cell.angle_gamma   90.00
#
_symmetry.space_group_name_H-M   'P 1'
#
loop_
_entity.id
_entity.type
_entity.pdbx_description
1 polymer ?
#
loop_
_entity_poly.entity_id
_entity_poly.type
_entity_poly.pdbx_seq_one_letter_code
_entity_poly.pdbx_strand_id
1 'polypeptide(L)'
;AGDVEIFPFSVPHDAAEPVAYSITCGGVKITQLTDIGYIPDDVAGRIRGSHVLILESNHDLEMLRVGPYPWNLKQRLMGRYGHLSNTAVSRFIREQYDGMAEHVLLAHLSAKNNHPEIAKQEAARALRDRGFSSARLAVTSQDGPTVPVRL
;
A
#
# COMPACT_ATOMS: atom_id res chain seq x y z
N ALA A 1 -9.07 16.31 -24.19
CA ALA A 1 -9.18 14.92 -23.71
C ALA A 1 -7.81 14.30 -23.87
N GLY A 2 -7.23 13.76 -22.79
CA GLY A 2 -5.95 13.07 -22.84
C GLY A 2 -6.19 11.57 -22.89
N ASP A 3 -5.34 10.85 -23.60
CA ASP A 3 -5.38 9.38 -23.62
C ASP A 3 -5.05 8.84 -22.22
N VAL A 4 -5.71 7.74 -21.86
CA VAL A 4 -5.44 7.00 -20.63
C VAL A 4 -4.52 5.85 -20.99
N GLU A 5 -3.35 5.79 -20.35
CA GLU A 5 -2.44 4.65 -20.48
C GLU A 5 -2.49 3.82 -19.20
N ILE A 6 -2.53 2.50 -19.36
CA ILE A 6 -2.58 1.55 -18.24
C ILE A 6 -1.34 0.66 -18.34
N PHE A 7 -0.49 0.71 -17.32
CA PHE A 7 0.73 -0.06 -17.20
C PHE A 7 0.58 -1.13 -16.13
N PRO A 8 0.23 -2.38 -16.51
CA PRO A 8 0.26 -3.51 -15.59
C PRO A 8 1.71 -3.91 -15.29
N PHE A 9 1.97 -4.33 -14.06
CA PHE A 9 3.23 -4.95 -13.69
C PHE A 9 3.02 -6.04 -12.64
N SER A 10 3.79 -7.13 -12.77
CA SER A 10 3.74 -8.25 -11.84
C SER A 10 4.22 -7.83 -10.45
N VAL A 11 3.55 -8.36 -9.43
CA VAL A 11 3.98 -8.22 -8.04
C VAL A 11 4.22 -9.60 -7.41
N PRO A 12 5.11 -9.73 -6.41
CA PRO A 12 5.27 -11.00 -5.71
C PRO A 12 4.08 -11.27 -4.78
N HIS A 13 3.22 -12.23 -5.11
CA HIS A 13 2.13 -12.68 -4.23
C HIS A 13 1.66 -14.11 -4.58
N ASP A 14 1.06 -14.81 -3.62
CA ASP A 14 0.64 -16.23 -3.67
C ASP A 14 -0.63 -16.48 -4.51
N ALA A 15 -0.87 -15.64 -5.52
CA ALA A 15 -1.94 -15.79 -6.51
C ALA A 15 -1.32 -16.16 -7.87
N ALA A 16 -2.11 -16.71 -8.79
CA ALA A 16 -1.58 -17.17 -10.08
C ALA A 16 -0.85 -16.06 -10.85
N GLU A 17 -1.39 -14.84 -10.87
CA GLU A 17 -0.79 -13.64 -11.49
C GLU A 17 -1.31 -12.35 -10.82
N PRO A 18 -0.78 -11.95 -9.66
CA PRO A 18 -1.17 -10.70 -9.03
C PRO A 18 -0.54 -9.54 -9.82
N VAL A 19 -1.38 -8.60 -10.24
CA VAL A 19 -1.01 -7.47 -11.08
C VAL A 19 -1.31 -6.18 -10.34
N ALA A 20 -0.31 -5.32 -10.26
CA ALA A 20 -0.46 -3.93 -9.86
C ALA A 20 -0.52 -3.04 -11.11
N TYR A 21 -1.09 -1.85 -10.98
CA TYR A 21 -1.35 -0.96 -12.10
C TYR A 21 -0.82 0.44 -11.81
N SER A 22 -0.11 1.01 -12.77
CA SER A 22 0.05 2.46 -12.89
C SER A 22 -0.82 2.96 -14.03
N ILE A 23 -1.66 3.94 -13.76
CA ILE A 23 -2.54 4.58 -14.74
C ILE A 23 -2.05 6.01 -14.92
N THR A 24 -1.82 6.42 -16.16
CA THR A 24 -1.45 7.79 -16.50
C THR A 24 -2.50 8.44 -17.38
N CYS A 25 -2.81 9.70 -17.10
CA CYS A 25 -3.71 10.51 -17.92
C CYS A 25 -3.38 11.98 -17.70
N GLY A 26 -3.12 12.72 -18.78
CA GLY A 26 -2.89 14.17 -18.70
C GLY A 26 -1.74 14.58 -17.78
N GLY A 27 -0.65 13.80 -17.72
CA GLY A 27 0.51 14.05 -16.86
C GLY A 27 0.36 13.58 -15.41
N VAL A 28 -0.84 13.17 -15.01
CA VAL A 28 -1.11 12.58 -13.69
C VAL A 28 -0.84 11.09 -13.73
N LYS A 29 -0.21 10.57 -12.68
CA LYS A 29 0.04 9.13 -12.47
C LYS A 29 -0.62 8.66 -11.18
N ILE A 30 -1.46 7.63 -11.28
CA ILE A 30 -2.08 6.94 -10.14
C ILE A 30 -1.54 5.52 -10.12
N THR A 31 -1.06 5.05 -8.97
CA THR A 31 -0.58 3.68 -8.84
C THR A 31 -1.31 2.93 -7.74
N GLN A 32 -1.86 1.77 -8.08
CA GLN A 32 -2.44 0.82 -7.15
C GLN A 32 -1.48 -0.35 -6.95
N LEU A 33 -1.10 -0.57 -5.71
CA LEU A 33 -0.22 -1.64 -5.27
C LEU A 33 -0.88 -2.39 -4.11
N THR A 34 -1.77 -3.32 -4.46
CA THR A 34 -2.44 -4.23 -3.53
C THR A 34 -2.13 -5.68 -3.87
N ASP A 35 -2.47 -6.59 -2.96
CA ASP A 35 -2.19 -8.02 -3.01
C ASP A 35 -0.70 -8.30 -3.19
N ILE A 36 0.10 -7.86 -2.21
CA ILE A 36 1.57 -7.98 -2.26
C ILE A 36 2.15 -8.26 -0.87
N GLY A 37 3.09 -9.19 -0.74
CA GLY A 37 3.70 -9.52 0.56
C GLY A 37 4.94 -8.68 0.91
N TYR A 38 5.61 -8.11 -0.08
CA TYR A 38 6.74 -7.19 0.09
C TYR A 38 6.97 -6.35 -1.17
N ILE A 39 7.60 -5.18 -1.04
CA ILE A 39 7.91 -4.29 -2.16
C ILE A 39 9.38 -4.48 -2.58
N PRO A 40 9.68 -5.24 -3.66
CA PRO A 40 11.02 -5.31 -4.22
C PRO A 40 11.43 -4.00 -4.92
N ASP A 41 12.74 -3.85 -5.19
CA ASP A 41 13.30 -2.63 -5.78
C ASP A 41 12.72 -2.31 -7.17
N ASP A 42 12.44 -3.33 -7.99
CA ASP A 42 11.86 -3.13 -9.32
C ASP A 42 10.41 -2.60 -9.22
N VAL A 43 9.61 -3.14 -8.29
CA VAL A 43 8.27 -2.61 -7.97
C VAL A 43 8.37 -1.20 -7.41
N ALA A 44 9.28 -0.94 -6.47
CA ALA A 44 9.51 0.40 -5.93
C ALA A 44 9.88 1.40 -7.03
N GLY A 45 10.67 0.98 -8.03
CA GLY A 45 11.01 1.77 -9.21
C GLY A 45 9.80 2.10 -10.09
N ARG A 46 8.93 1.12 -10.33
CA ARG A 46 7.72 1.27 -11.16
C ARG A 46 6.71 2.25 -10.56
N ILE A 47 6.61 2.32 -9.23
CA ILE A 47 5.64 3.18 -8.55
C ILE A 47 6.14 4.63 -8.32
N ARG A 48 7.40 4.94 -8.66
CA ARG A 48 7.94 6.32 -8.56
C ARG A 48 7.17 7.31 -9.45
N GLY A 49 7.15 8.58 -9.04
CA GLY A 49 6.47 9.66 -9.74
C GLY A 49 4.94 9.57 -9.69
N SER A 50 4.38 8.71 -8.84
CA SER A 50 2.94 8.63 -8.64
C SER A 50 2.46 9.86 -7.88
N HIS A 51 1.38 10.47 -8.35
CA HIS A 51 0.69 11.58 -7.70
C HIS A 51 -0.31 11.05 -6.66
N VAL A 52 -0.87 9.87 -6.93
CA VAL A 52 -1.68 9.09 -5.98
C VAL A 52 -1.09 7.70 -5.85
N LEU A 53 -0.87 7.26 -4.62
CA LEU A 53 -0.36 5.93 -4.31
C LEU A 53 -1.35 5.19 -3.40
N ILE A 54 -1.90 4.08 -3.88
CA ILE A 54 -2.78 3.19 -3.12
C ILE A 54 -1.95 1.97 -2.74
N LEU A 55 -1.65 1.82 -1.44
CA LEU A 55 -0.79 0.78 -0.91
C LEU A 55 -1.57 -0.20 -0.05
N GLU A 56 -1.31 -1.49 -0.21
CA GLU A 56 -1.75 -2.47 0.80
C GLU A 56 -1.14 -2.17 2.17
N SER A 57 -1.97 -2.19 3.20
CA SER A 57 -1.56 -2.11 4.61
C SER A 57 -2.40 -3.11 5.38
N ASN A 58 -2.20 -4.39 5.09
CA ASN A 58 -3.16 -5.43 5.44
C ASN A 58 -3.21 -5.70 6.94
N HIS A 59 -2.09 -5.85 7.62
CA HIS A 59 -2.09 -6.26 9.02
C HIS A 59 -1.05 -5.54 9.86
N ASP A 60 -1.36 -5.41 11.14
CA ASP A 60 -0.38 -5.21 12.20
C ASP A 60 0.24 -6.57 12.58
N LEU A 61 1.56 -6.60 12.78
CA LEU A 61 2.29 -7.84 13.01
C LEU A 61 1.91 -8.48 14.36
N GLU A 62 1.72 -7.67 15.40
CA GLU A 62 1.37 -8.19 16.73
C GLU A 62 -0.07 -8.67 16.77
N MET A 63 -1.00 -7.89 16.22
CA MET A 63 -2.40 -8.31 16.05
C MET A 63 -2.51 -9.61 15.26
N LEU A 64 -1.75 -9.76 14.17
CA LEU A 64 -1.74 -11.01 13.41
C LEU A 64 -1.18 -12.18 14.22
N ARG A 65 -0.15 -11.96 15.04
CA ARG A 65 0.45 -13.00 15.90
C ARG A 65 -0.53 -13.51 16.95
N VAL A 66 -1.23 -12.61 17.64
CA VAL A 66 -2.18 -12.96 18.72
C VAL A 66 -3.61 -13.22 18.23
N GLY A 67 -3.90 -12.86 16.97
CA GLY A 67 -5.22 -12.91 16.39
C GLY A 67 -5.79 -14.32 16.19
N PRO A 68 -7.05 -14.42 15.73
CA PRO A 68 -7.83 -15.66 15.78
C PRO A 68 -7.46 -16.69 14.71
N TYR A 69 -6.52 -16.37 13.81
CA TYR A 69 -6.18 -17.25 12.71
C TYR A 69 -5.36 -18.48 13.15
N PRO A 70 -5.57 -19.64 12.53
CA PRO A 70 -4.68 -20.79 12.70
C PRO A 70 -3.23 -20.44 12.32
N TRP A 71 -2.27 -21.12 12.95
CA TRP A 71 -0.84 -20.83 12.79
C TRP A 71 -0.36 -20.88 11.33
N ASN A 72 -0.79 -21.87 10.57
CA ASN A 72 -0.45 -22.00 9.14
C ASN A 72 -0.90 -20.79 8.32
N LEU A 73 -2.09 -20.24 8.61
CA LEU A 73 -2.57 -19.03 7.94
C LEU A 73 -1.75 -17.81 8.36
N LYS A 74 -1.42 -17.66 9.65
CA LYS A 74 -0.53 -16.57 10.12
C LYS A 74 0.82 -16.61 9.40
N GLN A 75 1.44 -17.78 9.29
CA GLN A 75 2.71 -17.96 8.57
C GLN A 75 2.62 -17.55 7.09
N ARG A 76 1.52 -17.94 6.42
CA ARG A 76 1.28 -17.56 5.02
C ARG A 76 1.15 -16.04 4.87
N LEU A 77 0.34 -15.39 5.70
CA LEU A 77 0.08 -13.95 5.63
C LEU A 77 1.30 -13.09 5.95
N MET A 78 2.18 -13.55 6.86
CA MET A 78 3.45 -12.89 7.19
C MET A 78 4.57 -13.13 6.16
N GLY A 79 4.37 -14.08 5.25
CA GLY A 79 5.38 -14.50 4.28
C GLY A 79 5.53 -13.53 3.11
N ARG A 80 6.59 -13.71 2.31
CA ARG A 80 6.85 -12.92 1.10
C ARG A 80 5.73 -12.97 0.07
N TYR A 81 4.95 -14.04 0.08
CA TYR A 81 3.82 -14.23 -0.83
C TYR A 81 2.46 -13.93 -0.16
N GLY A 82 2.47 -13.53 1.12
CA GLY A 82 1.29 -13.12 1.85
C GLY A 82 0.93 -11.66 1.59
N HIS A 83 0.64 -10.92 2.64
CA HIS A 83 0.16 -9.54 2.55
C HIS A 83 1.12 -8.53 3.17
N LEU A 84 1.03 -7.29 2.73
CA LEU A 84 1.94 -6.23 3.18
C LEU A 84 1.52 -5.78 4.58
N SER A 85 2.43 -5.81 5.54
CA SER A 85 2.17 -5.32 6.89
C SER A 85 2.33 -3.80 6.99
N ASN A 86 1.71 -3.18 8.00
CA ASN A 86 1.89 -1.76 8.31
C ASN A 86 3.38 -1.40 8.48
N THR A 87 4.14 -2.29 9.11
CA THR A 87 5.59 -2.13 9.31
C THR A 87 6.35 -2.20 7.98
N ALA A 88 5.94 -3.06 7.05
CA ALA A 88 6.54 -3.14 5.72
C ALA A 88 6.24 -1.89 4.87
N VAL A 89 5.03 -1.33 4.97
CA VAL A 89 4.68 -0.02 4.39
C VAL A 89 5.58 1.07 4.96
N SER A 90 5.72 1.12 6.28
CA SER A 90 6.59 2.10 6.96
C SER A 90 8.05 1.99 6.53
N ARG A 91 8.55 0.76 6.35
CA ARG A 91 9.90 0.51 5.83
C ARG A 91 10.05 1.03 4.41
N PHE A 92 9.12 0.70 3.51
CA PHE A 92 9.12 1.22 2.14
C PHE A 92 9.16 2.76 2.12
N ILE A 93 8.32 3.41 2.94
CA ILE A 93 8.30 4.88 3.04
C ILE A 93 9.66 5.43 3.47
N ARG A 94 10.31 4.78 4.45
CA ARG A 94 11.60 5.21 5.00
C ARG A 94 12.79 4.94 4.10
N GLU A 95 12.70 3.97 3.20
CA GLU A 95 13.87 3.50 2.43
C GLU A 95 13.77 3.84 0.94
N GLN A 96 12.61 3.63 0.32
CA GLN A 96 12.49 3.61 -1.14
C GLN A 96 11.50 4.65 -1.70
N TYR A 97 10.53 5.12 -0.91
CA TYR A 97 9.54 6.11 -1.34
C TYR A 97 10.18 7.45 -1.73
N ASP A 98 9.74 7.99 -2.85
CA ASP A 98 10.31 9.18 -3.48
C ASP A 98 9.70 10.50 -3.00
N GLY A 99 8.59 10.45 -2.24
CA GLY A 99 7.93 11.64 -1.71
C GLY A 99 7.02 12.37 -2.69
N MET A 100 6.82 11.86 -3.91
CA MET A 100 6.11 12.60 -4.97
C MET A 100 4.59 12.58 -4.83
N ALA A 101 4.01 11.58 -4.17
CA ALA A 101 2.56 11.46 -4.10
C ALA A 101 1.95 12.53 -3.20
N GLU A 102 1.00 13.28 -3.76
CA GLU A 102 0.17 14.23 -3.02
C GLU A 102 -0.83 13.47 -2.13
N HIS A 103 -1.26 12.28 -2.55
CA HIS A 103 -2.17 11.42 -1.80
C HIS A 103 -1.61 10.02 -1.64
N VAL A 104 -1.56 9.53 -0.40
CA VAL A 104 -1.22 8.15 -0.06
C VAL A 104 -2.44 7.51 0.61
N LEU A 105 -2.95 6.43 0.02
CA LEU A 105 -4.11 5.70 0.51
C LEU A 105 -3.66 4.33 1.01
N LEU A 106 -3.95 4.02 2.28
CA LEU A 106 -3.74 2.69 2.84
C LEU A 106 -5.00 1.86 2.59
N ALA A 107 -4.83 0.77 1.85
CA ALA A 107 -5.91 -0.07 1.36
C ALA A 107 -5.73 -1.54 1.79
N HIS A 108 -6.78 -2.31 1.57
CA HIS A 108 -6.80 -3.75 1.80
C HIS A 108 -6.48 -4.17 3.24
N LEU A 109 -6.96 -3.39 4.22
CA LEU A 109 -6.81 -3.68 5.65
C LEU A 109 -7.58 -4.95 6.05
N SER A 110 -6.95 -5.78 6.87
CA SER A 110 -7.57 -6.94 7.52
C SER A 110 -8.53 -6.49 8.61
N ALA A 111 -9.78 -6.93 8.52
CA ALA A 111 -10.80 -6.66 9.53
C ALA A 111 -10.49 -7.28 10.90
N LYS A 112 -9.64 -8.32 10.96
CA LYS A 112 -9.34 -9.06 12.19
C LYS A 112 -7.97 -8.77 12.79
N ASN A 113 -7.00 -8.40 11.94
CA ASN A 113 -5.60 -8.26 12.36
C ASN A 113 -5.04 -6.88 12.06
N ASN A 114 -5.89 -5.87 11.96
CA ASN A 114 -5.47 -4.48 11.83
C ASN A 114 -6.51 -3.54 12.44
N HIS A 115 -6.07 -2.32 12.74
CA HIS A 115 -6.96 -1.19 13.00
C HIS A 115 -6.56 -0.03 12.08
N PRO A 116 -7.54 0.67 11.47
CA PRO A 116 -7.27 1.83 10.60
C PRO A 116 -6.35 2.86 11.26
N GLU A 117 -6.53 3.11 12.56
CA GLU A 117 -5.73 4.08 13.28
C GLU A 117 -4.27 3.64 13.44
N ILE A 118 -3.99 2.35 13.65
CA ILE A 118 -2.62 1.82 13.74
C ILE A 118 -1.91 1.99 12.40
N ALA A 119 -2.55 1.54 11.31
CA ALA A 119 -2.01 1.67 9.96
C ALA A 119 -1.69 3.13 9.61
N LYS A 120 -2.63 4.03 9.92
CA LYS A 120 -2.47 5.48 9.70
C LYS A 120 -1.32 6.06 10.52
N GLN A 121 -1.22 5.74 11.80
CA GLN A 121 -0.20 6.28 12.69
C GLN A 121 1.22 5.83 12.28
N GLU A 122 1.37 4.54 11.94
CA GLU A 122 2.65 4.00 11.46
C GLU A 122 3.12 4.68 10.18
N ALA A 123 2.26 4.72 9.15
CA ALA A 123 2.58 5.38 7.88
C ALA A 123 2.84 6.88 8.06
N ALA A 124 2.01 7.59 8.85
CA ALA A 124 2.20 9.01 9.12
C ALA A 124 3.52 9.29 9.83
N ARG A 125 3.93 8.42 10.77
CA ARG A 125 5.24 8.52 11.42
C ARG A 125 6.36 8.34 10.40
N ALA A 126 6.29 7.31 9.56
CA ALA A 126 7.28 7.06 8.52
C ALA A 126 7.42 8.23 7.53
N LEU A 127 6.30 8.85 7.12
CA LEU A 127 6.31 10.03 6.27
C LEU A 127 6.97 11.23 6.96
N ARG A 128 6.62 11.49 8.23
CA ARG A 128 7.24 12.59 9.02
C ARG A 128 8.74 12.40 9.20
N ASP A 129 9.19 11.18 9.48
CA ASP A 129 10.62 10.86 9.66
C ASP A 129 11.44 11.18 8.40
N ARG A 130 10.81 11.14 7.22
CA ARG A 130 11.41 11.48 5.92
C ARG A 130 11.15 12.91 5.46
N GLY A 131 10.41 13.72 6.22
CA GLY A 131 10.04 15.09 5.85
C GLY A 131 8.90 15.19 4.82
N PHE A 132 8.17 14.12 4.52
CA PHE A 132 7.07 14.09 3.55
C PHE A 132 5.70 14.41 4.18
N SER A 133 5.68 15.36 5.11
CA SER A 133 4.49 15.71 5.90
C SER A 133 3.38 16.40 5.10
N SER A 134 3.65 16.82 3.87
CA SER A 134 2.66 17.44 2.96
C SER A 134 1.73 16.43 2.28
N ALA A 135 2.11 15.15 2.25
CA ALA A 135 1.28 14.10 1.66
C ALA A 135 -0.03 13.91 2.45
N ARG A 136 -1.17 13.89 1.76
CA ARG A 136 -2.46 13.58 2.36
C ARG A 136 -2.58 12.08 2.53
N LEU A 137 -2.55 11.63 3.79
CA LEU A 137 -2.70 10.22 4.16
C LEU A 137 -4.15 9.89 4.49
N ALA A 138 -4.71 8.89 3.81
CA ALA A 138 -6.05 8.36 4.08
C ALA A 138 -6.01 6.83 4.23
N VAL A 139 -7.00 6.28 4.94
CA VAL A 139 -7.23 4.84 5.04
C VAL A 139 -8.57 4.53 4.38
N THR A 140 -8.60 3.57 3.47
CA THR A 140 -9.82 3.17 2.76
C THR A 140 -10.65 2.20 3.61
N SER A 141 -11.95 2.14 3.39
CA SER A 141 -12.85 1.19 4.05
C SER A 141 -13.32 0.08 3.11
N GLN A 142 -13.62 -1.09 3.66
CA GLN A 142 -14.35 -2.15 2.94
C GLN A 142 -15.86 -1.87 2.90
N ASP A 143 -16.37 -1.05 3.83
CA ASP A 143 -17.80 -0.80 4.04
C ASP A 143 -18.34 0.39 3.24
N GLY A 144 -17.49 1.09 2.49
CA GLY A 144 -17.91 2.25 1.71
C GLY A 144 -16.77 2.94 0.96
N PRO A 145 -17.12 3.81 0.00
CA PRO A 145 -16.12 4.53 -0.79
C PRO A 145 -15.34 5.52 0.07
N THR A 146 -14.05 5.68 -0.24
CA THR A 146 -13.25 6.77 0.28
C THR A 146 -13.77 8.12 -0.24
N VAL A 147 -13.50 9.20 0.47
CA VAL A 147 -13.77 10.56 -0.03
C VAL A 147 -13.09 10.77 -1.38
N PRO A 148 -13.73 11.50 -2.33
CA PRO A 148 -13.12 11.75 -3.64
C PRO A 148 -11.75 12.42 -3.52
N VAL A 149 -10.74 11.81 -4.12
CA VAL A 149 -9.41 12.39 -4.28
C VAL A 149 -9.45 13.38 -5.43
N ARG A 150 -9.02 14.62 -5.19
CA ARG A 150 -8.90 15.66 -6.22
C ARG A 150 -7.42 15.93 -6.50
N LEU A 151 -7.10 16.00 -7.78
CA LEU A 151 -5.77 16.24 -8.37
C LEU A 151 -5.82 17.50 -9.21
#